data_AF-A0A7X0NFA4-F1
#
_entry.id   AF-A0A7X0NFA4-F1
#
_cell.length_a   1.000
_cell.length_b   1.000
_cell.length_c   1.000
_cell.angle_alpha   90.00
_cell.angle_beta   90.00
_cell.angle_gamma   90.00
#
_symmetry.space_group_name_H-M   'P 1'
#
loop_
_entity.id
_entity.type
_entity.pdbx_description
1 polymer ?
#
loop_
_entity_poly.entity_id
_entity_poly.type
_entity_poly.pdbx_seq_one_letter_code
_entity_poly.pdbx_strand_id
1 'polypeptide(L)'
;MTFNEALNIKSFKVPKIKPSYIQSIVAIVLLLILLLIVLYQYKTTKAEQNQSLAVISNPKINDIYFVDYRLLSDKLRPTEKYRIAKVVDITGDIVTLVYSALLYQRQNAAINSISYGQLRYSDSFETKRYNLPLSEIKNMYYNNVIYLAKRPVRKKLFGNLVGPEKPRAVSSHLIYGKKENITGESYLNERFSETNLASAFEYFQQSAELGYAQGQVNLAEMYINGRYVEIDFKKALFWLEQASLQSYKPAILKYGIICKQVSTCNLADFYHGLTNFGVNIKVRKLDFTLDK
;
A
#
# COMPACT_ATOMS: atom_id res chain seq x y z
N MET A 1 -44.31 12.73 -86.52
CA MET A 1 -44.16 14.07 -85.92
C MET A 1 -43.89 13.88 -84.44
N THR A 2 -42.77 14.43 -83.99
CA THR A 2 -42.24 14.45 -82.62
C THR A 2 -42.95 15.52 -81.79
N PHE A 3 -43.13 15.28 -80.49
CA PHE A 3 -43.33 16.35 -79.50
C PHE A 3 -42.38 16.08 -78.34
N ASN A 4 -41.32 16.90 -78.27
CA ASN A 4 -40.40 17.00 -77.15
C ASN A 4 -41.00 18.01 -76.16
N GLU A 5 -41.41 17.57 -74.98
CA GLU A 5 -41.59 18.46 -73.83
C GLU A 5 -40.34 18.43 -72.96
N ALA A 6 -39.64 19.58 -72.94
CA ALA A 6 -38.44 19.79 -72.13
C ALA A 6 -38.83 20.10 -70.67
N LEU A 7 -38.39 19.24 -69.75
CA LEU A 7 -38.45 19.48 -68.29
C LEU A 7 -37.56 20.68 -67.90
N ASN A 8 -38.21 21.73 -67.41
CA ASN A 8 -37.57 22.96 -66.93
C ASN A 8 -37.02 22.76 -65.50
N ILE A 9 -35.76 22.35 -65.39
CA ILE A 9 -35.06 22.21 -64.10
C ILE A 9 -34.50 23.59 -63.70
N LYS A 10 -35.16 24.27 -62.75
CA LYS A 10 -34.59 25.45 -62.09
C LYS A 10 -33.29 25.05 -61.39
N SER A 11 -32.17 25.65 -61.80
CA SER A 11 -30.86 25.42 -61.20
C SER A 11 -30.82 25.93 -59.76
N PHE A 12 -30.63 25.02 -58.81
CA PHE A 12 -30.44 25.36 -57.39
C PHE A 12 -29.05 25.98 -57.21
N LYS A 13 -28.98 27.30 -56.97
CA LYS A 13 -27.72 27.98 -56.66
C LYS A 13 -27.24 27.57 -55.28
N VAL A 14 -26.19 26.74 -55.23
CA VAL A 14 -25.50 26.43 -53.98
C VAL A 14 -24.86 27.72 -53.42
N PRO A 15 -25.20 28.14 -52.18
CA PRO A 15 -24.64 29.36 -51.61
C PRO A 15 -23.14 29.21 -51.39
N LYS A 16 -22.34 30.14 -51.93
CA LYS A 16 -20.89 30.19 -51.73
C LYS A 16 -20.57 30.64 -50.31
N ILE A 17 -20.09 29.72 -49.46
CA ILE A 17 -19.64 30.02 -48.09
C ILE A 17 -18.35 30.85 -48.18
N LYS A 18 -18.28 32.00 -47.50
CA LYS A 18 -17.06 32.84 -47.52
C LYS A 18 -15.93 32.14 -46.74
N PRO A 19 -14.67 32.20 -47.21
CA PRO A 19 -13.53 31.51 -46.57
C PRO A 19 -13.30 31.91 -45.10
N SER A 20 -13.71 33.12 -44.68
CA SER A 20 -13.67 33.56 -43.28
C SER A 20 -14.57 32.74 -42.35
N TYR A 21 -15.71 32.23 -42.85
CA TYR A 21 -16.59 31.34 -42.08
C TYR A 21 -15.97 29.95 -41.91
N ILE A 22 -15.27 29.44 -42.92
CA ILE A 22 -14.57 28.15 -42.85
C ILE A 22 -13.47 28.20 -41.79
N GLN A 23 -12.67 29.27 -41.76
CA GLN A 23 -11.65 29.48 -40.73
C GLN A 23 -12.25 29.55 -39.32
N SER A 24 -13.39 30.24 -39.17
CA SER A 24 -14.11 30.35 -37.89
C SER A 24 -14.65 28.99 -37.43
N ILE A 25 -15.20 28.17 -38.34
CA ILE A 25 -15.69 26.82 -38.05
C ILE A 25 -14.54 25.90 -37.63
N VAL A 26 -13.40 25.93 -38.35
CA VAL A 26 -12.22 25.14 -37.99
C VAL A 26 -11.70 25.53 -36.60
N ALA A 27 -11.66 26.83 -36.29
CA ALA A 27 -11.26 27.31 -34.97
C ALA A 27 -12.21 26.80 -33.87
N ILE A 28 -13.53 26.83 -34.09
CA ILE A 28 -14.52 26.30 -33.14
C ILE A 28 -14.33 24.79 -32.93
N VAL A 29 -14.13 24.02 -34.00
CA VAL A 29 -13.90 22.57 -33.92
C VAL A 29 -12.62 22.26 -33.13
N LEU A 30 -11.51 22.98 -33.38
CA LEU A 30 -10.28 22.82 -32.62
C LEU A 30 -10.46 23.16 -31.13
N LEU A 31 -11.24 24.20 -30.81
CA LEU A 31 -11.55 24.58 -29.44
C LEU A 31 -12.40 23.52 -28.73
N LEU A 32 -13.38 22.92 -29.43
CA LEU A 32 -14.16 21.79 -28.91
C LEU A 32 -13.29 20.55 -28.68
N ILE A 33 -12.34 20.24 -29.58
CA ILE A 33 -11.39 19.13 -29.40
C ILE A 33 -10.49 19.39 -28.17
N LEU A 34 -9.95 20.60 -28.03
CA LEU A 34 -9.14 20.98 -26.87
C LEU A 34 -9.94 20.84 -25.57
N LEU A 35 -11.20 21.32 -25.55
CA LEU A 35 -12.10 21.17 -24.42
C LEU A 35 -12.32 19.70 -24.06
N LEU A 36 -12.56 18.82 -25.05
CA LEU A 36 -12.72 17.39 -24.82
C LEU A 36 -11.46 16.75 -24.23
N ILE A 37 -10.26 17.14 -24.69
CA ILE A 37 -8.98 16.67 -24.14
C ILE A 37 -8.84 17.10 -22.67
N VAL A 38 -9.14 18.36 -22.36
CA VAL A 38 -9.08 18.90 -20.99
C VAL A 38 -10.08 18.17 -20.08
N LEU A 39 -11.32 17.96 -20.54
CA LEU A 39 -12.34 17.22 -19.79
C LEU A 39 -11.93 15.77 -19.54
N TYR A 40 -11.33 15.12 -20.55
CA TYR A 40 -10.80 13.77 -20.41
C TYR A 40 -9.67 13.72 -19.38
N GLN A 41 -8.68 14.62 -19.47
CA GLN A 41 -7.58 14.71 -18.50
C GLN A 41 -8.09 15.00 -17.09
N TYR A 42 -9.04 15.93 -16.93
CA TYR A 42 -9.65 16.22 -15.64
C TYR A 42 -10.32 14.98 -15.04
N LYS A 43 -11.10 14.25 -15.84
CA LYS A 43 -11.77 13.02 -15.40
C LYS A 43 -10.77 11.94 -15.00
N THR A 44 -9.69 11.74 -15.76
CA THR A 44 -8.67 10.72 -15.44
C THR A 44 -7.89 11.09 -14.19
N THR A 45 -7.46 12.35 -14.04
CA THR A 45 -6.78 12.83 -12.82
C THR A 45 -7.68 12.72 -11.60
N LYS A 46 -8.96 13.10 -11.71
CA LYS A 46 -9.90 12.98 -10.59
C LYS A 46 -10.11 11.52 -10.17
N ALA A 47 -10.23 10.61 -11.14
CA ALA A 47 -10.33 9.19 -10.87
C ALA A 47 -9.08 8.64 -10.17
N GLU A 48 -7.88 9.08 -10.60
CA GLU A 48 -6.62 8.68 -9.98
C GLU A 48 -6.46 9.21 -8.55
N GLN A 49 -6.89 10.45 -8.29
CA GLN A 49 -6.93 11.01 -6.93
C GLN A 49 -7.89 10.22 -6.04
N ASN A 50 -9.11 9.94 -6.51
CA ASN A 50 -10.09 9.15 -5.77
C ASN A 50 -9.55 7.74 -5.46
N GLN A 51 -8.87 7.11 -6.42
CA GLN A 51 -8.22 5.81 -6.21
C GLN A 51 -7.11 5.92 -5.16
N SER A 52 -6.26 6.93 -5.25
CA SER A 52 -5.18 7.15 -4.28
C SER A 52 -5.73 7.38 -2.87
N LEU A 53 -6.77 8.20 -2.74
CA LEU A 53 -7.44 8.45 -1.48
C LEU A 53 -8.05 7.18 -0.89
N ALA A 54 -8.64 6.30 -1.71
CA ALA A 54 -9.15 5.02 -1.24
C ALA A 54 -8.03 4.09 -0.72
N VAL A 55 -6.86 4.09 -1.37
CA VAL A 55 -5.68 3.33 -0.93
C VAL A 55 -5.12 3.91 0.39
N ILE A 56 -5.02 5.23 0.51
CA ILE A 56 -4.51 5.92 1.72
C ILE A 56 -5.47 5.79 2.90
N SER A 57 -6.77 5.87 2.66
CA SER A 57 -7.78 5.80 3.72
C SER A 57 -7.89 4.42 4.36
N ASN A 58 -7.56 3.37 3.60
CA ASN A 58 -7.57 1.98 4.07
C ASN A 58 -6.33 1.25 3.53
N PRO A 59 -5.15 1.49 4.13
CA PRO A 59 -3.89 0.94 3.65
C PRO A 59 -3.86 -0.59 3.77
N LYS A 60 -3.13 -1.24 2.87
CA LYS A 60 -2.86 -2.68 2.89
C LYS A 60 -1.38 -2.92 2.70
N ILE A 61 -0.91 -4.05 3.24
CA ILE A 61 0.46 -4.51 3.03
C ILE A 61 0.74 -4.61 1.52
N ASN A 62 1.89 -4.08 1.11
CA ASN A 62 2.37 -3.90 -0.28
C ASN A 62 1.75 -2.75 -1.06
N ASP A 63 0.92 -1.89 -0.46
CA ASP A 63 0.58 -0.62 -1.11
C ASP A 63 1.84 0.21 -1.38
N ILE A 64 1.83 0.93 -2.50
CA ILE A 64 2.95 1.71 -3.02
C ILE A 64 2.56 3.18 -3.03
N TYR A 65 3.34 3.99 -2.34
CA TYR A 65 3.17 5.44 -2.25
C TYR A 65 4.30 6.12 -2.99
N PHE A 66 3.97 7.12 -3.79
CA PHE A 66 4.94 7.96 -4.44
C PHE A 66 5.07 9.26 -3.65
N VAL A 67 6.29 9.56 -3.25
CA VAL A 67 6.60 10.55 -2.22
C VAL A 67 7.45 11.65 -2.81
N ASP A 68 7.02 12.90 -2.60
CA ASP A 68 7.86 14.07 -2.78
C ASP A 68 8.71 14.26 -1.52
N TYR A 69 9.94 13.77 -1.59
CA TYR A 69 10.84 13.68 -0.45
C TYR A 69 11.38 15.06 -0.02
N ARG A 70 11.27 16.06 -0.89
CA ARG A 70 11.66 17.46 -0.60
C ARG A 70 10.83 18.07 0.51
N LEU A 71 9.60 17.59 0.70
CA LEU A 71 8.71 18.06 1.75
C LEU A 71 8.97 17.37 3.10
N LEU A 72 9.91 16.42 3.15
CA LEU A 72 10.28 15.67 4.36
C LEU A 72 11.70 15.94 4.84
N SER A 73 12.57 16.51 4.00
CA SER A 73 13.97 16.74 4.32
C SER A 73 14.51 17.96 3.60
N ASP A 74 15.13 18.86 4.37
CA ASP A 74 15.75 20.08 3.86
C ASP A 74 17.19 19.84 3.33
N LYS A 75 17.75 18.64 3.54
CA LYS A 75 19.15 18.30 3.21
C LYS A 75 19.25 17.37 2.00
N LEU A 76 18.67 17.76 0.87
CA LEU A 76 18.64 16.92 -0.34
C LEU A 76 19.48 17.49 -1.47
N ARG A 77 20.16 16.61 -2.22
CA ARG A 77 20.79 17.02 -3.48
C ARG A 77 19.71 17.42 -4.50
N PRO A 78 20.00 18.28 -5.49
CA PRO A 78 19.01 18.71 -6.48
C PRO A 78 18.34 17.56 -7.26
N THR A 79 19.00 16.40 -7.35
CA THR A 79 18.49 15.21 -8.06
C THR A 79 17.64 14.27 -7.19
N GLU A 80 17.61 14.51 -5.89
CA GLU A 80 17.04 13.64 -4.85
C GLU A 80 15.63 14.11 -4.46
N LYS A 81 14.71 14.16 -5.43
CA LYS A 81 13.41 14.81 -5.23
C LYS A 81 12.31 13.83 -4.80
N TYR A 82 12.17 12.73 -5.53
CA TYR A 82 11.05 11.80 -5.37
C TYR A 82 11.52 10.42 -4.94
N ARG A 83 10.73 9.73 -4.12
CA ARG A 83 10.96 8.35 -3.68
C ARG A 83 9.70 7.52 -3.81
N ILE A 84 9.87 6.22 -3.78
CA ILE A 84 8.77 5.28 -3.62
C ILE A 84 8.78 4.79 -2.18
N ALA A 85 7.65 4.75 -1.52
CA ALA A 85 7.47 4.09 -0.24
C ALA A 85 6.58 2.86 -0.42
N LYS A 86 6.83 1.84 0.40
CA LYS A 86 6.03 0.61 0.44
C LYS A 86 5.53 0.37 1.85
N VAL A 87 4.24 0.07 1.97
CA VAL A 87 3.64 -0.42 3.21
C VAL A 87 4.12 -1.84 3.45
N VAL A 88 4.85 -2.06 4.54
CA VAL A 88 5.41 -3.39 4.88
C VAL A 88 4.74 -4.03 6.08
N ASP A 89 4.04 -3.25 6.90
CA ASP A 89 3.37 -3.73 8.11
C ASP A 89 2.30 -2.73 8.54
N ILE A 90 1.24 -3.24 9.15
CA ILE A 90 0.15 -2.46 9.74
C ILE A 90 -0.14 -3.11 11.09
N THR A 91 -0.02 -2.34 12.16
CA THR A 91 -0.16 -2.82 13.54
C THR A 91 -0.99 -1.81 14.32
N GLY A 92 -2.28 -2.11 14.48
CA GLY A 92 -3.25 -1.14 15.01
C GLY A 92 -3.39 0.04 14.06
N ASP A 93 -3.22 1.24 14.59
CA ASP A 93 -3.24 2.51 13.85
C ASP A 93 -1.89 2.87 13.20
N ILE A 94 -0.82 2.11 13.48
CA ILE A 94 0.52 2.37 12.95
C ILE A 94 0.72 1.66 11.61
N VAL A 95 1.11 2.44 10.60
CA VAL A 95 1.52 1.97 9.27
C VAL A 95 3.03 2.08 9.17
N THR A 96 3.69 0.95 8.88
CA THR A 96 5.14 0.96 8.66
C THR A 96 5.47 1.08 7.18
N LEU A 97 6.24 2.12 6.85
CA LEU A 97 6.80 2.35 5.52
C LEU A 97 8.28 1.96 5.45
N VAL A 98 8.70 1.53 4.27
CA VAL A 98 10.12 1.52 3.85
C VAL A 98 10.23 2.31 2.56
N TYR A 99 11.29 3.10 2.41
CA TYR A 99 11.54 3.86 1.18
C TYR A 99 12.40 3.07 0.19
N SER A 100 12.25 3.34 -1.10
CA SER A 100 13.09 2.79 -2.16
C SER A 100 14.52 3.26 -2.00
N ALA A 101 15.51 2.40 -2.19
CA ALA A 101 16.93 2.80 -2.09
C ALA A 101 17.29 3.93 -3.08
N LEU A 102 16.60 3.99 -4.23
CA LEU A 102 16.77 5.02 -5.25
C LEU A 102 15.89 6.25 -5.00
N LEU A 103 16.41 7.40 -5.45
CA LEU A 103 15.70 8.66 -5.56
C LEU A 103 15.59 9.08 -7.03
N TYR A 104 14.55 9.82 -7.36
CA TYR A 104 14.21 10.21 -8.73
C TYR A 104 14.10 11.72 -8.87
N GLN A 105 14.51 12.25 -10.03
CA GLN A 105 14.46 13.69 -10.31
C GLN A 105 13.05 14.19 -10.65
N ARG A 106 12.18 13.33 -11.17
CA ARG A 106 10.84 13.64 -11.70
C ARG A 106 9.83 12.59 -11.26
N GLN A 107 8.57 12.98 -11.05
CA GLN A 107 7.50 12.06 -10.66
C GLN A 107 7.34 10.90 -11.66
N ASN A 108 7.34 11.20 -12.96
CA ASN A 108 7.23 10.19 -14.01
C ASN A 108 8.41 9.20 -14.00
N ALA A 109 9.61 9.63 -13.58
CA ALA A 109 10.75 8.73 -13.49
C ALA A 109 10.55 7.69 -12.39
N ALA A 110 9.97 8.07 -11.25
CA ALA A 110 9.59 7.13 -10.19
C ALA A 110 8.51 6.14 -10.67
N ILE A 111 7.48 6.62 -11.38
CA ILE A 111 6.42 5.76 -11.92
C ILE A 111 6.98 4.76 -12.95
N ASN A 112 7.77 5.25 -13.91
CA ASN A 112 8.37 4.42 -14.95
C ASN A 112 9.35 3.39 -14.38
N SER A 113 9.99 3.68 -13.25
CA SER A 113 10.90 2.77 -12.56
C SER A 113 10.26 1.41 -12.25
N ILE A 114 8.98 1.43 -11.90
CA ILE A 114 8.19 0.22 -11.62
C ILE A 114 7.97 -0.57 -12.91
N SER A 115 7.66 0.12 -14.01
CA SER A 115 7.52 -0.49 -15.35
C SER A 115 8.80 -1.15 -15.85
N TYR A 116 9.97 -0.76 -15.32
CA TYR A 116 11.25 -1.42 -15.61
C TYR A 116 11.61 -2.53 -14.60
N GLY A 117 10.71 -2.84 -13.67
CA GLY A 117 10.92 -3.91 -12.69
C GLY A 117 11.89 -3.56 -11.56
N GLN A 118 12.18 -2.28 -11.33
CA GLN A 118 13.14 -1.86 -10.29
C GLN A 118 12.71 -2.28 -8.87
N LEU A 119 11.43 -2.53 -8.64
CA LEU A 119 10.89 -2.97 -7.35
C LEU A 119 10.83 -4.49 -7.19
N ARG A 120 11.37 -5.27 -8.14
CA ARG A 120 11.32 -6.74 -8.11
C ARG A 120 12.24 -7.34 -7.05
N TYR A 121 13.33 -6.66 -6.71
CA TYR A 121 14.40 -7.24 -5.89
C TYR A 121 14.24 -6.91 -4.40
N SER A 122 14.91 -7.68 -3.55
CA SER A 122 14.83 -7.52 -2.09
C SER A 122 15.58 -6.29 -1.58
N ASP A 123 16.56 -5.79 -2.33
CA ASP A 123 17.38 -4.60 -2.06
C ASP A 123 16.83 -3.31 -2.70
N SER A 124 15.72 -3.41 -3.45
CA SER A 124 15.02 -2.24 -4.01
C SER A 124 14.55 -1.25 -2.95
N PHE A 125 14.43 -1.69 -1.70
CA PHE A 125 14.00 -0.90 -0.56
C PHE A 125 15.08 -0.84 0.50
N GLU A 126 15.14 0.31 1.18
CA GLU A 126 15.92 0.50 2.38
C GLU A 126 15.52 -0.53 3.43
N THR A 127 16.47 -0.78 4.32
CA THR A 127 16.26 -1.62 5.47
C THR A 127 15.53 -0.89 6.59
N LYS A 128 15.68 0.44 6.67
CA LYS A 128 15.10 1.31 7.71
C LYS A 128 13.57 1.35 7.59
N ARG A 129 12.91 1.24 8.75
CA ARG A 129 11.45 1.21 8.88
C ARG A 129 10.96 2.51 9.52
N TYR A 130 9.88 3.05 8.99
CA TYR A 130 9.26 4.29 9.45
C TYR A 130 7.85 3.97 9.93
N ASN A 131 7.64 3.99 11.24
CA ASN A 131 6.36 3.70 11.87
C ASN A 131 5.61 5.00 12.04
N LEU A 132 4.53 5.18 11.29
CA LEU A 132 3.75 6.42 11.25
C LEU A 132 2.29 6.10 11.60
N PRO A 133 1.62 6.89 12.45
CA PRO A 133 0.19 6.78 12.63
C PRO A 133 -0.56 6.96 11.31
N LEU A 134 -1.70 6.30 11.15
CA LEU A 134 -2.54 6.43 9.96
C LEU A 134 -2.97 7.88 9.71
N SER A 135 -3.17 8.67 10.77
CA SER A 135 -3.44 10.11 10.67
C SER A 135 -2.30 10.86 10.01
N GLU A 136 -1.04 10.52 10.31
CA GLU A 136 0.13 11.11 9.69
C GLU A 136 0.22 10.74 8.20
N ILE A 137 -0.03 9.48 7.84
CA ILE A 137 -0.09 9.05 6.43
C ILE A 137 -1.15 9.84 5.65
N LYS A 138 -2.33 10.06 6.24
CA LYS A 138 -3.38 10.89 5.64
C LYS A 138 -2.92 12.33 5.48
N ASN A 139 -2.28 12.92 6.49
CA ASN A 139 -1.74 14.28 6.42
C ASN A 139 -0.66 14.41 5.36
N MET A 140 0.21 13.42 5.20
CA MET A 140 1.20 13.37 4.12
C MET A 140 0.53 13.43 2.75
N TYR A 141 -0.60 12.75 2.55
CA TYR A 141 -1.36 12.86 1.31
C TYR A 141 -1.99 14.24 1.12
N TYR A 142 -2.66 14.78 2.14
CA TYR A 142 -3.28 16.11 2.07
C TYR A 142 -2.29 17.25 1.83
N ASN A 143 -1.06 17.11 2.33
CA ASN A 143 0.03 18.07 2.14
C ASN A 143 0.88 17.81 0.89
N ASN A 144 0.42 16.95 -0.03
CA ASN A 144 1.13 16.55 -1.26
C ASN A 144 2.51 15.90 -1.07
N VAL A 145 2.84 15.48 0.15
CA VAL A 145 4.02 14.64 0.41
C VAL A 145 3.84 13.30 -0.30
N ILE A 146 2.68 12.65 -0.13
CA ILE A 146 2.28 11.51 -0.97
C ILE A 146 1.42 12.04 -2.11
N TYR A 147 1.97 12.09 -3.31
CA TYR A 147 1.25 12.65 -4.48
C TYR A 147 0.48 11.58 -5.27
N LEU A 148 0.83 10.30 -5.11
CA LEU A 148 0.16 9.18 -5.77
C LEU A 148 0.22 7.94 -4.87
N ALA A 149 -0.88 7.19 -4.77
CA ALA A 149 -0.91 5.91 -4.07
C ALA A 149 -1.54 4.84 -4.96
N LYS A 150 -0.89 3.68 -5.06
CA LYS A 150 -1.34 2.56 -5.87
C LYS A 150 -1.27 1.26 -5.09
N ARG A 151 -2.28 0.41 -5.29
CA ARG A 151 -2.33 -0.95 -4.75
C ARG A 151 -1.95 -1.95 -5.85
N PRO A 152 -0.90 -2.75 -5.67
CA PRO A 152 -0.60 -3.83 -6.60
C PRO A 152 -1.74 -4.86 -6.69
N VAL A 153 -2.03 -5.31 -7.90
CA VAL A 153 -3.03 -6.37 -8.17
C VAL A 153 -2.27 -7.63 -8.57
N ARG A 154 -2.50 -8.74 -7.87
CA ARG A 154 -1.75 -10.00 -8.07
C ARG A 154 -0.23 -9.79 -8.02
N LYS A 155 0.24 -8.97 -7.07
CA LYS A 155 1.66 -8.57 -6.88
C LYS A 155 2.25 -7.76 -8.04
N LYS A 156 1.43 -7.28 -8.97
CA LYS A 156 1.87 -6.47 -10.11
C LYS A 156 1.38 -5.04 -10.02
N LEU A 157 2.21 -4.12 -10.48
CA LEU A 157 1.87 -2.72 -10.69
C LEU A 157 2.53 -2.27 -12.00
N PHE A 158 1.77 -1.56 -12.85
CA PHE A 158 2.24 -1.14 -14.19
C PHE A 158 2.88 -2.28 -15.01
N GLY A 159 2.24 -3.46 -14.99
CA GLY A 159 2.68 -4.65 -15.74
C GLY A 159 3.78 -5.49 -15.10
N ASN A 160 4.47 -4.98 -14.06
CA ASN A 160 5.65 -5.63 -13.48
C ASN A 160 5.46 -6.05 -12.01
N LEU A 161 6.26 -7.01 -11.57
CA LEU A 161 6.23 -7.49 -10.18
C LEU A 161 6.77 -6.43 -9.22
N VAL A 162 6.09 -6.29 -8.07
CA VAL A 162 6.48 -5.40 -6.99
C VAL A 162 6.73 -6.21 -5.72
N GLY A 163 8.00 -6.30 -5.34
CA GLY A 163 8.51 -7.08 -4.22
C GLY A 163 9.19 -8.37 -4.66
N PRO A 164 10.08 -8.91 -3.81
CA PRO A 164 10.78 -10.16 -4.09
C PRO A 164 9.79 -11.32 -4.21
N GLU A 165 10.07 -12.22 -5.15
CA GLU A 165 9.39 -13.49 -5.25
C GLU A 165 9.73 -14.30 -3.99
N LYS A 166 8.73 -14.56 -3.13
CA LYS A 166 8.94 -15.46 -1.99
C LYS A 166 9.16 -16.86 -2.56
N PRO A 167 10.28 -17.54 -2.27
CA PRO A 167 10.44 -18.93 -2.64
C PRO A 167 9.29 -19.73 -2.02
N ARG A 168 8.65 -20.60 -2.80
CA ARG A 168 7.62 -21.50 -2.28
C ARG A 168 8.34 -22.57 -1.46
N ALA A 169 8.41 -22.37 -0.15
CA ALA A 169 8.90 -23.41 0.75
C ALA A 169 7.86 -24.53 0.79
N VAL A 170 8.20 -25.68 0.20
CA VAL A 170 7.41 -26.91 0.34
C VAL A 170 7.99 -27.65 1.54
N SER A 171 7.41 -27.45 2.72
CA SER A 171 7.75 -28.24 3.90
C SER A 171 6.73 -29.37 4.07
N SER A 172 7.18 -30.62 4.00
CA SER A 172 6.38 -31.80 4.36
C SER A 172 6.26 -32.02 5.88
N HIS A 173 6.94 -31.21 6.68
CA HIS A 173 6.93 -31.29 8.14
C HIS A 173 5.55 -30.93 8.70
N LEU A 174 5.04 -31.79 9.59
CA LEU A 174 3.88 -31.49 10.40
C LEU A 174 4.23 -30.34 11.35
N ILE A 175 3.45 -29.27 11.30
CA ILE A 175 3.56 -28.11 12.18
C ILE A 175 2.23 -27.98 12.91
N TYR A 176 2.23 -28.27 14.21
CA TYR A 176 1.05 -28.12 15.06
C TYR A 176 0.56 -26.66 15.06
N GLY A 177 -0.75 -26.46 15.13
CA GLY A 177 -1.39 -25.14 15.08
C GLY A 177 -1.46 -24.51 13.68
N LYS A 178 -0.69 -24.99 12.69
CA LYS A 178 -0.70 -24.40 11.34
C LYS A 178 -2.04 -24.57 10.64
N LYS A 179 -2.69 -25.72 10.80
CA LYS A 179 -4.00 -26.00 10.20
C LYS A 179 -5.04 -25.03 10.77
N GLU A 180 -5.08 -24.91 12.09
CA GLU A 180 -5.98 -24.03 12.83
C GLU A 180 -5.77 -22.58 12.38
N ASN A 181 -4.53 -22.12 12.26
CA ASN A 181 -4.22 -20.79 11.73
C ASN A 181 -4.76 -20.56 10.32
N ILE A 182 -4.53 -21.49 9.39
CA ILE A 182 -5.00 -21.38 8.00
C ILE A 182 -6.53 -21.33 7.97
N THR A 183 -7.20 -22.12 8.81
CA THR A 183 -8.65 -22.10 8.94
C THR A 183 -9.14 -20.73 9.45
N GLY A 184 -8.51 -20.16 10.48
CA GLY A 184 -8.82 -18.82 10.96
C GLY A 184 -8.63 -17.73 9.91
N GLU A 185 -7.55 -17.83 9.11
CA GLU A 185 -7.32 -16.94 7.96
C GLU A 185 -8.40 -17.07 6.88
N SER A 186 -8.96 -18.27 6.64
CA SER A 186 -10.06 -18.47 5.69
C SER A 186 -11.30 -17.69 6.11
N TYR A 187 -11.70 -17.78 7.38
CA TYR A 187 -12.86 -17.06 7.90
C TYR A 187 -12.71 -15.54 7.76
N LEU A 188 -11.51 -14.99 7.97
CA LEU A 188 -11.24 -13.56 7.75
C LEU A 188 -11.34 -13.14 6.27
N ASN A 189 -11.10 -14.06 5.34
CA ASN A 189 -11.07 -13.76 3.89
C ASN A 189 -12.45 -13.86 3.22
N GLU A 190 -13.37 -14.68 3.74
CA GLU A 190 -14.65 -14.96 3.09
C GLU A 190 -15.65 -13.80 3.16
N ARG A 191 -15.84 -13.22 4.36
CA ARG A 191 -16.67 -12.02 4.57
C ARG A 191 -16.41 -11.46 5.96
N PHE A 192 -16.37 -10.14 6.08
CA PHE A 192 -16.40 -9.48 7.38
C PHE A 192 -17.82 -9.57 7.96
N SER A 193 -18.06 -10.61 8.75
CA SER A 193 -19.23 -10.77 9.61
C SER A 193 -18.76 -11.08 11.03
N GLU A 194 -19.57 -10.73 12.03
CA GLU A 194 -19.25 -11.01 13.43
C GLU A 194 -19.03 -12.51 13.68
N THR A 195 -19.86 -13.37 13.08
CA THR A 195 -19.70 -14.83 13.13
C THR A 195 -18.35 -15.29 12.59
N ASN A 196 -17.90 -14.76 11.45
CA ASN A 196 -16.62 -15.13 10.87
C ASN A 196 -15.45 -14.62 11.73
N LEU A 197 -15.58 -13.42 12.32
CA LEU A 197 -14.56 -12.91 13.25
C LEU A 197 -14.47 -13.76 14.52
N ALA A 198 -15.60 -14.24 15.04
CA ALA A 198 -15.66 -15.15 16.18
C ALA A 198 -14.96 -16.48 15.86
N SER A 199 -15.32 -17.12 14.74
CA SER A 199 -14.66 -18.36 14.31
C SER A 199 -13.17 -18.17 14.06
N ALA A 200 -12.77 -17.07 13.40
CA ALA A 200 -11.35 -16.76 13.21
C ALA A 200 -10.61 -16.63 14.54
N PHE A 201 -11.21 -15.95 15.53
CA PHE A 201 -10.65 -15.81 16.86
C PHE A 201 -10.45 -17.17 17.54
N GLU A 202 -11.45 -18.04 17.55
CA GLU A 202 -11.37 -19.39 18.14
C GLU A 202 -10.26 -20.23 17.51
N TYR A 203 -10.15 -20.22 16.18
CA TYR A 203 -9.10 -20.96 15.47
C TYR A 203 -7.70 -20.37 15.71
N PHE A 204 -7.56 -19.06 15.80
CA PHE A 204 -6.28 -18.45 16.18
C PHE A 204 -5.91 -18.74 17.63
N GLN A 205 -6.88 -18.81 18.53
CA GLN A 205 -6.66 -19.24 19.91
C GLN A 205 -6.12 -20.67 19.97
N GLN A 206 -6.80 -21.63 19.32
CA GLN A 206 -6.32 -23.01 19.25
C GLN A 206 -4.91 -23.10 18.63
N SER A 207 -4.66 -22.35 17.56
CA SER A 207 -3.35 -22.30 16.92
C SER A 207 -2.25 -21.75 17.83
N ALA A 208 -2.56 -20.68 18.58
CA ALA A 208 -1.65 -20.03 19.49
C ALA A 208 -1.30 -20.90 20.69
N GLU A 209 -2.30 -21.60 21.24
CA GLU A 209 -2.16 -22.58 22.34
C GLU A 209 -1.32 -23.80 21.91
N LEU A 210 -1.40 -24.20 20.64
CA LEU A 210 -0.52 -25.22 20.04
C LEU A 210 0.90 -24.71 19.75
N GLY A 211 1.21 -23.46 20.12
CA GLY A 211 2.54 -22.87 20.00
C GLY A 211 2.89 -22.35 18.62
N TYR A 212 1.96 -22.31 17.66
CA TYR A 212 2.29 -21.86 16.31
C TYR A 212 2.53 -20.35 16.25
N ALA A 213 3.76 -19.93 15.98
CA ALA A 213 4.15 -18.51 16.03
C ALA A 213 3.28 -17.57 15.17
N GLN A 214 2.85 -18.00 13.98
CA GLN A 214 1.95 -17.18 13.16
C GLN A 214 0.53 -17.12 13.77
N GLY A 215 0.05 -18.20 14.38
CA GLY A 215 -1.22 -18.23 15.11
C GLY A 215 -1.21 -17.29 16.32
N GLN A 216 -0.11 -17.29 17.07
CA GLN A 216 0.13 -16.36 18.18
C GLN A 216 0.14 -14.90 17.70
N VAL A 217 0.78 -14.60 16.57
CA VAL A 217 0.73 -13.26 15.96
C VAL A 217 -0.69 -12.90 15.51
N ASN A 218 -1.40 -13.80 14.84
CA ASN A 218 -2.75 -13.53 14.36
C ASN A 218 -3.73 -13.30 15.52
N LEU A 219 -3.61 -14.05 16.62
CA LEU A 219 -4.37 -13.82 17.84
C LEU A 219 -4.02 -12.46 18.47
N ALA A 220 -2.74 -12.11 18.54
CA ALA A 220 -2.32 -10.79 19.00
C ALA A 220 -2.91 -9.67 18.12
N GLU A 221 -2.98 -9.86 16.80
CA GLU A 221 -3.60 -8.89 15.89
C GLU A 221 -5.10 -8.71 16.14
N MET A 222 -5.83 -9.74 16.57
CA MET A 222 -7.24 -9.59 16.95
C MET A 222 -7.39 -8.68 18.17
N TYR A 223 -6.53 -8.85 19.18
CA TYR A 223 -6.46 -7.97 20.36
C TYR A 223 -5.93 -6.57 20.06
N ILE A 224 -5.02 -6.39 19.10
CA ILE A 224 -4.49 -5.08 18.72
C ILE A 224 -5.54 -4.24 18.00
N ASN A 225 -6.28 -4.88 17.09
CA ASN A 225 -7.23 -4.18 16.22
C ASN A 225 -8.64 -4.10 16.79
N GLY A 226 -8.90 -4.73 17.94
CA GLY A 226 -10.23 -4.82 18.52
C GLY A 226 -11.23 -5.55 17.61
N ARG A 227 -10.79 -6.59 16.90
CA ARG A 227 -11.65 -7.36 15.99
C ARG A 227 -12.31 -8.46 16.78
N TYR A 228 -13.64 -8.40 16.92
CA TYR A 228 -14.48 -9.30 17.74
C TYR A 228 -14.26 -9.21 19.26
N VAL A 229 -13.03 -9.00 19.71
CA VAL A 229 -12.68 -8.71 21.11
C VAL A 229 -12.33 -7.23 21.31
N GLU A 230 -12.41 -6.75 22.55
CA GLU A 230 -11.91 -5.42 22.89
C GLU A 230 -10.40 -5.30 22.67
N ILE A 231 -9.92 -4.07 22.47
CA ILE A 231 -8.49 -3.80 22.36
C ILE A 231 -7.81 -4.15 23.69
N ASP A 232 -6.87 -5.10 23.66
CA ASP A 232 -6.11 -5.53 24.83
C ASP A 232 -4.62 -5.69 24.47
N PHE A 233 -3.87 -4.60 24.62
CA PHE A 233 -2.43 -4.61 24.34
C PHE A 233 -1.63 -5.51 25.28
N LYS A 234 -2.12 -5.80 26.50
CA LYS A 234 -1.41 -6.70 27.42
C LYS A 234 -1.48 -8.14 26.90
N LYS A 235 -2.66 -8.60 26.50
CA LYS A 235 -2.82 -9.92 25.86
C LYS A 235 -2.09 -10.00 24.51
N ALA A 236 -2.12 -8.92 23.72
CA ALA A 236 -1.37 -8.88 22.48
C ALA A 236 0.14 -9.02 22.71
N LEU A 237 0.71 -8.25 23.64
CA LEU A 237 2.13 -8.32 23.98
C LEU A 237 2.53 -9.71 24.48
N PHE A 238 1.69 -10.36 25.30
CA PHE A 238 1.91 -11.73 25.74
C PHE A 238 2.07 -12.70 24.56
N TRP A 239 1.13 -12.72 23.62
CA TRP A 239 1.20 -13.63 22.47
C TRP A 239 2.33 -13.28 21.51
N LEU A 240 2.63 -11.99 21.32
CA LEU A 240 3.79 -11.55 20.53
C LEU A 240 5.11 -11.97 21.16
N GLU A 241 5.21 -11.96 22.49
CA GLU A 241 6.39 -12.45 23.21
C GLU A 241 6.60 -13.95 22.98
N GLN A 242 5.55 -14.77 23.10
CA GLN A 242 5.61 -16.21 22.84
C GLN A 242 6.09 -16.52 21.40
N ALA A 243 5.62 -15.77 20.41
CA ALA A 243 6.06 -15.94 19.03
C ALA A 243 7.50 -15.43 18.84
N SER A 244 7.90 -14.39 19.56
CA SER A 244 9.25 -13.81 19.49
C SER A 244 10.31 -14.76 20.05
N LEU A 245 10.00 -15.51 21.11
CA LEU A 245 10.88 -16.56 21.67
C LEU A 245 11.19 -17.68 20.65
N GLN A 246 10.33 -17.86 19.65
CA GLN A 246 10.55 -18.79 18.53
C GLN A 246 11.34 -18.17 17.37
N SER A 247 12.00 -17.02 17.60
CA SER A 247 12.67 -16.24 16.56
C SER A 247 11.75 -15.75 15.43
N TYR A 248 10.44 -15.64 15.70
CA TYR A 248 9.49 -15.19 14.68
C TYR A 248 9.56 -13.68 14.47
N LYS A 249 10.29 -13.27 13.42
CA LYS A 249 10.58 -11.86 13.13
C LYS A 249 9.35 -10.93 13.08
N PRO A 250 8.21 -11.30 12.47
CA PRO A 250 7.02 -10.44 12.51
C PRO A 250 6.56 -10.12 13.93
N ALA A 251 6.65 -11.09 14.86
CA ALA A 251 6.25 -10.89 16.24
C ALA A 251 7.15 -9.86 16.96
N ILE A 252 8.47 -10.00 16.82
CA ILE A 252 9.46 -9.10 17.42
C ILE A 252 9.23 -7.65 16.95
N LEU A 253 8.94 -7.48 15.67
CA LEU A 253 8.69 -6.17 15.06
C LEU A 253 7.39 -5.55 15.55
N LYS A 254 6.31 -6.34 15.63
CA LYS A 254 5.00 -5.88 16.14
C LYS A 254 5.04 -5.58 17.63
N TYR A 255 5.75 -6.37 18.42
CA TYR A 255 5.96 -6.13 19.84
C TYR A 255 6.59 -4.74 20.04
N GLY A 256 7.66 -4.42 19.29
CA GLY A 256 8.30 -3.12 19.37
C GLY A 256 7.41 -1.93 18.99
N ILE A 257 6.39 -2.15 18.15
CA ILE A 257 5.39 -1.11 17.81
C ILE A 257 4.39 -0.94 18.97
N ILE A 258 3.82 -2.04 19.47
CA ILE A 258 2.81 -2.00 20.54
C ILE A 258 3.41 -1.58 21.88
N CYS A 259 4.63 -2.01 22.20
CA CYS A 259 5.30 -1.66 23.44
C CYS A 259 5.43 -0.14 23.61
N LYS A 260 5.68 0.60 22.52
CA LYS A 260 5.72 2.08 22.55
C LYS A 260 4.37 2.74 22.84
N GLN A 261 3.26 2.02 22.68
CA GLN A 261 1.91 2.50 22.97
C GLN A 261 1.46 2.15 24.38
N VAL A 262 2.22 1.34 25.12
CA VAL A 262 1.90 0.88 26.47
C VAL A 262 2.91 1.49 27.44
N SER A 263 2.45 2.41 28.29
CA SER A 263 3.33 3.15 29.23
C SER A 263 4.11 2.26 30.19
N THR A 264 3.59 1.07 30.53
CA THR A 264 4.24 0.11 31.42
C THR A 264 5.21 -0.84 30.69
N CYS A 265 5.31 -0.77 29.37
CA CYS A 265 6.15 -1.69 28.60
C CYS A 265 7.59 -1.18 28.49
N ASN A 266 8.55 -2.00 28.91
CA ASN A 266 9.97 -1.73 28.72
C ASN A 266 10.52 -2.55 27.54
N LEU A 267 10.80 -1.86 26.44
CA LEU A 267 11.29 -2.50 25.22
C LEU A 267 12.72 -3.06 25.38
N ALA A 268 13.54 -2.46 26.24
CA ALA A 268 14.88 -2.95 26.52
C ALA A 268 14.83 -4.32 27.22
N ASP A 269 13.97 -4.45 28.24
CA ASP A 269 13.79 -5.70 29.00
C ASP A 269 13.31 -6.83 28.09
N PHE A 270 12.37 -6.53 27.17
CA PHE A 270 11.93 -7.49 26.16
C PHE A 270 13.08 -8.01 25.30
N TYR A 271 13.92 -7.12 24.74
CA TYR A 271 15.05 -7.54 23.92
C TYR A 271 16.11 -8.31 24.73
N HIS A 272 16.39 -7.89 25.97
CA HIS A 272 17.27 -8.63 26.87
C HIS A 272 16.74 -10.03 27.15
N GLY A 273 15.44 -10.17 27.46
CA GLY A 273 14.77 -11.45 27.67
C GLY A 273 14.92 -12.38 26.46
N LEU A 274 14.67 -11.88 25.24
CA LEU A 274 14.84 -12.66 24.02
C LEU A 274 16.30 -13.11 23.81
N THR A 275 17.28 -12.22 24.03
CA THR A 275 18.70 -12.59 23.90
C THR A 275 19.13 -13.64 24.93
N ASN A 276 18.65 -13.53 26.16
CA ASN A 276 18.92 -14.51 27.23
C ASN A 276 18.31 -15.87 26.90
N PHE A 277 17.18 -15.90 26.20
CA PHE A 277 16.55 -17.12 25.70
C PHE A 277 17.24 -17.71 24.45
N GLY A 278 18.28 -17.05 23.92
CA GLY A 278 19.03 -17.52 22.76
C GLY A 278 18.40 -17.16 21.41
N VAL A 279 17.44 -16.24 21.36
CA VAL A 279 16.88 -15.74 20.11
C VAL A 279 17.94 -14.95 19.36
N ASN A 280 18.26 -15.36 18.12
CA ASN A 280 19.19 -14.62 17.27
C ASN A 280 18.51 -13.40 16.67
N ILE A 281 18.45 -12.34 17.46
CA ILE A 281 17.99 -11.05 17.00
C ILE A 281 19.19 -10.32 16.41
N LYS A 282 19.25 -10.20 15.08
CA LYS A 282 20.04 -9.14 14.44
C LYS A 282 19.38 -7.80 14.75
N VAL A 283 19.31 -7.39 16.02
CA VAL A 283 18.84 -6.06 16.42
C VAL A 283 19.79 -5.09 15.75
N ARG A 284 19.31 -4.32 14.78
CA ARG A 284 20.14 -3.24 14.25
C ARG A 284 20.29 -2.24 15.38
N LYS A 285 21.53 -1.93 15.74
CA LYS A 285 21.92 -0.87 16.70
C LYS A 285 21.26 0.52 16.45
N LEU A 286 20.54 0.69 15.33
CA LEU A 286 19.92 1.93 14.89
C LEU A 286 18.38 1.95 14.99
N ASP A 287 17.70 0.80 15.17
CA ASP A 287 16.23 0.78 15.21
C ASP A 287 15.69 1.15 16.60
N PHE A 288 16.54 1.08 17.62
CA PHE A 288 16.27 1.51 18.98
C PHE A 288 17.59 2.05 19.55
N THR A 289 17.76 3.37 19.56
CA THR A 289 18.66 3.95 20.55
C THR A 289 18.09 3.53 21.90
N LEU A 290 18.72 2.55 22.54
CA LEU A 290 18.60 2.37 23.98
C LEU A 290 19.26 3.62 24.55
N ASP A 291 18.48 4.67 24.73
CA ASP A 291 18.97 5.89 25.38
C ASP A 291 19.55 5.46 26.73
N LYS A 292 20.81 5.84 26.95
CA LYS A 292 21.42 5.86 28.28
C LYS A 292 20.88 7.04 29.05
#